data_AF-Q92HB1-F1
#
_entry.id   AF-Q92HB1-F1
#
_cell.length_a   1.000
_cell.length_b   1.000
_cell.length_c   1.000
_cell.angle_alpha   90.00
_cell.angle_beta   90.00
_cell.angle_gamma   90.00
#
_symmetry.space_group_name_H-M   'P 1'
#
loop_
_entity.id
_entity.type
_entity.pdbx_description
1 polymer ?
#
loop_
_entity_poly.entity_id
_entity_poly.type
_entity_poly.pdbx_seq_one_letter_code
_entity_poly.pdbx_strand_id
1 'polypeptide(L)' 'MMDINIQDSFYHTVLHKAIYRKLYDIAEFLLEKGASTELKDLDGYTPLQLVIHEGYTEMVKFNNMEQIIEIKTNRISTR' A
#
# COMPACT_ATOMS: atom_id res chain seq x y z
N MET A 1 19.43 -13.20 -2.16
CA MET A 1 18.56 -12.23 -1.47
C MET A 1 17.60 -11.70 -2.51
N MET A 2 16.31 -12.04 -2.43
CA MET A 2 15.30 -11.55 -3.38
C MET A 2 14.89 -10.14 -2.94
N ASP A 3 14.87 -9.18 -3.86
CA ASP A 3 14.40 -7.83 -3.57
C ASP A 3 12.86 -7.84 -3.45
N ILE A 4 12.35 -7.39 -2.30
CA ILE A 4 10.92 -7.32 -2.00
C ILE A 4 10.20 -6.25 -2.82
N ASN A 5 10.95 -5.32 -3.41
CA ASN A 5 10.43 -4.17 -4.14
C ASN A 5 10.44 -4.34 -5.67
N ILE A 6 10.67 -5.56 -6.15
CA ILE A 6 10.58 -5.87 -7.59
C ILE A 6 9.19 -5.51 -8.11
N GLN A 7 9.18 -4.82 -9.25
CA GLN A 7 7.98 -4.43 -9.97
C GLN A 7 7.73 -5.37 -11.15
N ASP A 8 6.47 -5.78 -11.34
CA ASP A 8 6.05 -6.51 -12.55
C ASP A 8 5.93 -5.57 -13.77
N SER A 9 5.46 -6.08 -14.91
CA SER A 9 5.27 -5.29 -16.14
C SER A 9 4.23 -4.16 -16.02
N PHE A 10 3.42 -4.19 -14.96
CA PHE A 10 2.43 -3.16 -14.62
C PHE A 10 2.90 -2.31 -13.43
N TYR A 11 4.21 -2.36 -13.13
CA TYR A 11 4.83 -1.65 -12.03
C TYR A 11 4.30 -2.04 -10.64
N HIS A 12 3.58 -3.16 -10.53
CA HIS A 12 3.10 -3.62 -9.24
C HIS A 12 4.24 -4.30 -8.48
N THR A 13 4.46 -3.82 -7.26
CA THR A 13 5.20 -4.57 -6.25
C THR A 13 4.34 -5.70 -5.68
N VAL A 14 4.96 -6.62 -4.95
CA VAL A 14 4.22 -7.65 -4.20
C VAL A 14 3.22 -7.02 -3.22
N LEU A 15 3.52 -5.84 -2.66
CA LEU A 15 2.62 -5.11 -1.79
C LEU A 15 1.38 -4.59 -2.53
N HIS A 16 1.52 -4.07 -3.76
CA HIS A 16 0.36 -3.70 -4.60
C HIS A 16 -0.56 -4.91 -4.81
N LYS A 17 0.02 -6.08 -5.15
CA LYS A 17 -0.76 -7.30 -5.37
C LYS A 17 -1.48 -7.78 -4.10
N ALA A 18 -0.82 -7.73 -2.95
CA ALA A 18 -1.42 -8.11 -1.68
C ALA A 18 -2.64 -7.21 -1.37
N ILE A 19 -2.49 -5.90 -1.59
CA ILE A 19 -3.55 -4.91 -1.41
C ILE A 19 -4.71 -5.16 -2.37
N TYR A 20 -4.45 -5.24 -3.68
CA TYR A 20 -5.47 -5.51 -4.71
C TYR A 20 -6.27 -6.78 -4.43
N ARG A 21 -5.61 -7.81 -3.88
CA ARG A 21 -6.23 -9.09 -3.52
C ARG A 21 -6.83 -9.11 -2.11
N LYS A 22 -6.83 -7.99 -1.38
CA LYS A 22 -7.32 -7.84 -0.01
C LYS A 22 -6.70 -8.85 0.96
N LEU A 23 -5.42 -9.16 0.77
CA LEU A 23 -4.64 -10.07 1.61
C LEU A 23 -4.02 -9.28 2.77
N TYR A 24 -4.85 -8.94 3.75
CA TYR A 24 -4.50 -8.13 4.93
C TYR A 24 -3.20 -8.63 5.61
N ASP A 25 -3.19 -9.89 6.03
CA ASP A 25 -2.06 -10.50 6.75
C ASP A 25 -0.76 -10.49 5.91
N ILE A 26 -0.88 -10.66 4.59
CA ILE A 26 0.27 -10.63 3.68
C ILE A 26 0.76 -9.20 3.50
N ALA A 27 -0.14 -8.23 3.35
CA ALA A 27 0.23 -6.82 3.24
C ALA A 27 0.95 -6.35 4.51
N GLU A 28 0.43 -6.71 5.69
CA GLU A 28 1.05 -6.43 6.99
C GLU A 28 2.45 -7.07 7.09
N PHE A 29 2.56 -8.37 6.79
CA PHE A 29 3.85 -9.06 6.77
C PHE A 29 4.87 -8.40 5.83
N LEU A 30 4.45 -7.98 4.64
CA LEU A 30 5.34 -7.30 3.68
C LEU A 30 5.81 -5.95 4.22
N LEU A 31 4.93 -5.19 4.86
CA LEU A 31 5.28 -3.91 5.50
C LEU A 31 6.28 -4.12 6.65
N GLU A 32 6.10 -5.15 7.47
CA GLU A 32 7.06 -5.53 8.52
C GLU A 32 8.43 -5.91 7.95
N LYS A 33 8.47 -6.46 6.73
CA LYS A 33 9.71 -6.77 6.00
C LYS A 33 10.32 -5.57 5.27
N GLY A 34 9.74 -4.37 5.41
CA GLY A 34 10.26 -3.16 4.78
C GLY A 34 9.91 -3.03 3.29
N ALA A 35 8.78 -3.60 2.86
CA ALA A 35 8.26 -3.33 1.53
C ALA A 35 8.00 -1.83 1.35
N SER A 36 8.41 -1.28 0.20
CA SER A 36 8.28 0.14 -0.11
C SER A 36 6.82 0.52 -0.33
N THR A 37 6.43 1.60 0.32
CA THR A 37 5.11 2.24 0.22
C THR A 37 5.08 3.41 -0.77
N GLU A 38 6.23 3.73 -1.40
CA GLU A 38 6.39 4.91 -2.26
C GLU A 38 6.54 4.57 -3.75
N LEU A 39 6.76 3.30 -4.10
CA LEU A 39 6.79 2.86 -5.49
C LEU A 39 5.40 2.96 -6.10
N LYS A 40 5.30 3.49 -7.32
CA LYS A 40 4.03 3.65 -8.02
C LYS A 40 3.83 2.53 -9.03
N ASP A 41 2.60 2.06 -9.16
CA ASP A 41 2.16 1.22 -10.26
C ASP A 41 2.02 2.00 -11.58
N LEU A 42 1.55 1.32 -12.64
CA LEU A 42 1.39 1.89 -13.97
C LEU A 42 0.35 3.03 -14.02
N ASP A 43 -0.64 2.99 -13.12
CA ASP A 43 -1.68 4.01 -12.99
C ASP A 43 -1.21 5.21 -12.12
N GLY A 44 0.00 5.12 -11.58
CA GLY A 44 0.63 6.17 -10.78
C GLY A 44 0.25 6.14 -9.30
N TYR A 45 -0.41 5.07 -8.84
CA TYR A 45 -0.76 4.87 -7.44
C TYR A 45 0.36 4.17 -6.70
N THR A 46 0.72 4.66 -5.51
CA THR A 46 1.49 3.84 -4.57
C THR A 46 0.60 2.77 -3.94
N PRO A 47 1.14 1.71 -3.30
CA PRO A 47 0.31 0.67 -2.68
C PRO A 47 -0.69 1.27 -1.69
N LEU A 48 -0.30 2.33 -0.98
CA LEU A 48 -1.14 2.99 0.01
C LEU A 48 -2.19 3.90 -0.61
N GLN A 49 -1.88 4.53 -1.75
CA GLN A 49 -2.89 5.27 -2.50
C GLN A 49 -3.93 4.32 -3.08
N LEU A 50 -3.52 3.11 -3.50
CA LEU A 50 -4.42 2.08 -3.98
C LEU A 50 -5.44 1.68 -2.90
N VAL A 51 -5.04 1.59 -1.63
CA VAL A 51 -5.94 1.31 -0.49
C VAL A 51 -7.04 2.36 -0.39
N ILE A 52 -6.69 3.64 -0.54
CA ILE A 52 -7.64 4.75 -0.50
C ILE A 52 -8.53 4.75 -1.74
N HIS A 53 -7.94 4.58 -2.92
CA HIS A 53 -8.66 4.53 -4.19
C HIS A 53 -9.74 3.45 -4.19
N GLU A 54 -9.40 2.28 -3.65
CA GLU A 54 -10.28 1.14 -3.58
C GLU A 54 -11.22 1.13 -2.36
N GLY A 55 -11.04 2.05 -1.41
CA GLY A 55 -11.87 2.16 -0.21
C GLY A 55 -11.67 1.03 0.80
N TYR A 56 -10.45 0.51 0.94
CA TYR A 56 -10.14 -0.62 1.83
C TYR A 56 -9.89 -0.16 3.27
N THR A 57 -10.95 0.33 3.92
CA THR A 57 -10.92 0.92 5.27
C THR A 57 -10.25 0.03 6.32
N GLU A 58 -10.35 -1.30 6.21
CA GLU A 58 -9.69 -2.21 7.15
C GLU A 58 -8.17 -2.23 6.99
N MET A 59 -7.62 -2.08 5.77
CA MET A 59 -6.16 -1.97 5.59
C MET A 59 -5.61 -0.62 6.09
N VAL A 60 -6.42 0.45 6.05
CA VAL A 60 -6.01 1.79 6.50
C VAL A 60 -5.51 1.76 7.94
N LYS A 61 -6.07 0.89 8.79
CA LYS A 61 -5.73 0.72 10.21
C LYS A 61 -4.33 0.15 10.45
N PHE A 62 -3.61 -0.28 9.42
CA PHE A 62 -2.24 -0.73 9.58
C PHE A 62 -1.34 0.45 9.96
N ASN A 63 -0.59 0.30 11.05
CA ASN A 63 0.22 1.35 11.67
C ASN A 63 1.15 2.11 10.68
N ASN A 64 1.69 1.40 9.68
CA ASN A 64 2.54 2.00 8.64
C ASN A 64 1.75 2.72 7.54
N MET A 65 0.47 2.40 7.37
CA MET A 65 -0.38 3.02 6.37
C MET A 65 -1.09 4.26 6.90
N GLU A 66 -1.52 4.25 8.17
CA GLU A 66 -2.17 5.40 8.83
C GLU A 66 -1.35 6.68 8.67
N GLN A 67 -0.04 6.63 8.94
CA GLN A 67 0.84 7.80 8.85
C GLN A 67 0.92 8.36 7.43
N ILE A 68 1.00 7.50 6.42
CA ILE A 68 1.14 7.94 5.02
C ILE A 68 -0.19 8.46 4.47
N ILE A 69 -1.30 7.85 4.91
CA ILE A 69 -2.65 8.31 4.59
C ILE A 69 -2.87 9.69 5.20
N GLU A 70 -2.56 9.91 6.47
CA GLU A 70 -2.73 11.23 7.13
C GLU A 70 -1.93 12.33 6.41
N ILE A 71 -0.65 12.07 6.11
CA ILE A 71 0.23 13.07 5.47
C ILE A 71 -0.26 13.45 4.07
N LYS A 72 -0.71 12.49 3.24
CA LYS A 72 -1.15 12.76 1.86
C LYS A 72 -2.63 13.15 1.77
N THR A 73 -3.43 12.73 2.74
CA THR A 73 -4.89 12.84 2.76
C THR A 73 -5.36 13.89 3.75
N ASN A 74 -4.64 15.00 3.90
CA ASN A 74 -5.13 16.28 4.47
C ASN A 74 -6.44 16.82 3.80
N ARG A 75 -7.18 15.99 3.05
CA ARG A 75 -8.53 16.20 2.52
C ARG A 75 -9.61 15.28 3.11
N ILE A 76 -9.29 14.15 3.75
CA ILE A 76 -10.30 13.28 4.36
C ILE A 76 -10.06 13.23 5.87
N SER A 77 -10.46 14.31 6.51
CA SER A 77 -10.56 14.43 7.96
C SER A 77 -11.54 13.37 8.48
N THR A 78 -11.06 12.34 9.15
CA THR A 78 -11.89 11.49 10.03
C THR A 78 -11.57 11.87 11.47
N ARG A 79 -12.31 12.85 11.96
CA ARG A 79 -12.60 13.07 13.38
C ARG A 79 -13.88 12.32 13.73
#